data_AF-A0A914JWF9-F1
#
_entry.id   AF-A0A914JWF9-F1
#
_cell.length_a   1.000
_cell.length_b   1.000
_cell.length_c   1.000
_cell.angle_alpha   90.00
_cell.angle_beta   90.00
_cell.angle_gamma   90.00
#
_symmetry.space_group_name_H-M   'P 1'
#
loop_
_entity.id
_entity.type
_entity.pdbx_description
1 polymer ?
#
loop_
_entity_poly.entity_id
_entity_poly.type
_entity_poly.pdbx_seq_one_letter_code
_entity_poly.pdbx_strand_id
1 'polypeptide(L)'
;MNNIEFINDAGFDRWRDVVQLVGELENWVLSENDLHVWKTGYGKDNFNLIVAVDSKSNKTVGSITSAFYVPVDGSEPLVTVGMFFVCPSHRGTGLGG
;
A
#
# COMPACT_ATOMS: atom_id res chain seq x y z
N MET A 1 17.89 3.82 7.12
CA MET A 1 16.54 3.22 7.26
C MET A 1 16.08 3.09 8.72
N ASN A 2 16.75 3.69 9.72
CA ASN A 2 16.56 3.30 11.13
C ASN A 2 15.28 3.82 11.81
N ASN A 3 14.31 4.39 11.07
CA ASN A 3 13.07 4.93 11.65
C ASN A 3 11.86 4.68 10.74
N ILE A 4 11.82 3.58 9.99
CA ILE A 4 10.64 3.23 9.18
C ILE A 4 9.84 2.14 9.87
N GLU A 5 8.54 2.37 10.02
CA GLU A 5 7.57 1.39 10.51
C GLU A 5 6.60 1.01 9.38
N PHE A 6 6.21 -0.26 9.34
CA PHE A 6 5.24 -0.76 8.37
C PHE A 6 3.90 -1.02 9.07
N ILE A 7 2.87 -0.32 8.63
CA ILE A 7 1.50 -0.53 9.08
C ILE A 7 0.84 -1.52 8.12
N ASN A 8 0.56 -2.73 8.60
CA ASN A 8 -0.23 -3.72 7.88
C ASN A 8 -1.73 -3.43 8.04
N ASP A 9 -2.51 -3.74 7.01
CA ASP A 9 -3.93 -3.40 6.88
C ASP A 9 -4.21 -1.93 7.24
N ALA A 10 -3.43 -1.03 6.65
CA ALA A 10 -3.54 0.38 6.94
C ALA A 10 -4.96 0.90 6.63
N GLY A 11 -5.46 1.74 7.53
CA GLY A 11 -6.81 2.29 7.46
C GLY A 11 -6.98 3.39 6.42
N PHE A 12 -8.22 3.90 6.35
CA PHE A 12 -8.62 4.91 5.38
C PHE A 12 -7.80 6.21 5.45
N ASP A 13 -7.41 6.67 6.63
CA ASP A 13 -6.60 7.89 6.75
C ASP A 13 -5.25 7.74 6.07
N ARG A 14 -4.60 6.57 6.21
CA ARG A 14 -3.34 6.29 5.51
C ARG A 14 -3.53 6.14 4.01
N TRP A 15 -4.66 5.58 3.57
CA TRP A 15 -4.99 5.55 2.15
C TRP A 15 -5.15 6.96 1.58
N ARG A 16 -5.82 7.86 2.29
CA ARG A 16 -5.95 9.26 1.86
C ARG A 16 -4.58 9.93 1.71
N ASP A 17 -3.69 9.74 2.68
CA ASP A 17 -2.31 10.24 2.59
C ASP A 17 -1.61 9.73 1.32
N VAL A 18 -1.76 8.43 1.02
CA VAL A 18 -1.16 7.81 -0.17
C VAL A 18 -1.75 8.38 -1.46
N VAL A 19 -3.08 8.48 -1.57
CA VAL A 19 -3.77 9.05 -2.74
C VAL A 19 -3.30 10.48 -3.02
N GLN A 20 -3.16 11.28 -1.97
CA GLN A 20 -2.62 12.64 -2.11
C GLN A 20 -1.17 12.61 -2.62
N LEU A 21 -0.29 11.82 -1.98
CA LEU A 21 1.13 11.77 -2.33
C LEU A 21 1.38 11.29 -3.77
N VAL A 22 0.70 10.25 -4.21
CA VAL A 22 0.88 9.71 -5.57
C VAL A 22 0.25 10.62 -6.63
N GLY A 23 -0.82 11.35 -6.29
CA GLY A 23 -1.36 12.40 -7.15
C GLY A 23 -0.38 13.56 -7.33
N GLU A 24 0.22 14.03 -6.24
CA GLU A 24 1.15 15.17 -6.26
C GLU A 24 2.52 14.82 -6.87
N LEU A 25 3.05 13.64 -6.57
CA LEU A 25 4.45 13.29 -6.88
C LEU A 25 4.60 12.46 -8.15
N GLU A 26 3.56 11.72 -8.55
CA GLU A 26 3.62 10.78 -9.68
C GLU A 26 2.52 11.03 -10.74
N ASN A 27 1.60 11.98 -10.49
CA ASN A 27 0.40 12.23 -11.32
C ASN A 27 -0.49 11.00 -11.49
N TRP A 28 -0.50 10.09 -10.50
CA TRP A 28 -1.38 8.94 -10.52
C TRP A 28 -2.81 9.37 -10.18
N VAL A 29 -3.78 8.80 -10.88
CA VAL A 29 -5.19 9.04 -10.61
C VAL A 29 -5.73 7.86 -9.80
N LEU A 30 -5.79 8.06 -8.49
CA LEU A 30 -6.43 7.14 -7.54
C LEU A 30 -7.56 7.87 -6.82
N SER A 31 -8.61 7.12 -6.48
CA SER A 31 -9.74 7.60 -5.70
C SER A 31 -9.59 7.22 -4.24
N GLU A 32 -10.05 8.09 -3.32
CA GLU A 32 -10.26 7.69 -1.93
C GLU A 32 -11.19 6.46 -1.80
N ASN A 33 -12.13 6.30 -2.74
CA ASN A 33 -13.07 5.18 -2.73
C ASN A 33 -12.45 3.85 -3.20
N ASP A 34 -11.29 3.86 -3.87
CA ASP A 34 -10.68 2.65 -4.41
C ASP A 34 -10.37 1.62 -3.32
N LEU A 35 -9.89 2.06 -2.14
CA LEU A 35 -9.63 1.16 -1.02
C LEU A 35 -10.89 0.36 -0.62
N HIS A 36 -12.04 1.04 -0.54
CA HIS A 36 -13.29 0.39 -0.18
C HIS A 36 -13.73 -0.61 -1.26
N VAL A 37 -13.62 -0.22 -2.53
CA VAL A 37 -13.95 -1.08 -3.67
C VAL A 37 -13.05 -2.32 -3.68
N TRP A 38 -11.75 -2.16 -3.51
CA TRP A 38 -10.80 -3.29 -3.53
C TRP A 38 -10.99 -4.23 -2.33
N LYS A 39 -11.13 -3.69 -1.11
CA LYS A 39 -11.42 -4.52 0.07
C LYS A 39 -12.73 -5.30 -0.07
N THR A 40 -13.74 -4.70 -0.70
CA THR A 40 -15.03 -5.36 -0.93
C THR A 40 -14.92 -6.41 -2.05
N GLY A 41 -14.23 -6.09 -3.15
CA GLY A 41 -14.13 -6.94 -4.32
C GLY A 41 -13.28 -8.19 -4.09
N TYR A 42 -12.14 -8.06 -3.41
CA TYR A 42 -11.25 -9.19 -3.10
C TYR A 42 -11.64 -9.91 -1.81
N GLY A 43 -12.31 -9.22 -0.89
CA GLY A 43 -12.57 -9.68 0.47
C GLY A 43 -11.51 -9.16 1.45
N LYS A 44 -11.94 -8.90 2.70
CA LYS A 44 -11.10 -8.26 3.73
C LYS A 44 -9.83 -9.03 4.05
N ASP A 45 -9.87 -10.36 3.96
CA ASP A 45 -8.73 -11.23 4.28
C ASP A 45 -7.79 -11.45 3.08
N ASN A 46 -8.23 -11.05 1.87
CA ASN A 46 -7.51 -11.28 0.62
C ASN A 46 -6.98 -9.98 0.00
N PHE A 47 -7.13 -8.84 0.67
CA PHE A 47 -6.57 -7.58 0.24
C PHE A 47 -5.87 -6.89 1.40
N ASN A 48 -4.67 -6.40 1.16
CA ASN A 48 -3.90 -5.68 2.16
C ASN A 48 -3.37 -4.37 1.56
N LEU A 49 -3.46 -3.30 2.36
CA LEU A 49 -2.73 -2.06 2.15
C LEU A 49 -1.64 -2.01 3.22
N ILE A 50 -0.38 -2.01 2.79
CA ILE A 50 0.76 -1.81 3.69
C ILE A 50 1.30 -0.41 3.45
N VAL A 51 1.51 0.35 4.52
CA VAL A 51 2.05 1.71 4.45
C VAL A 51 3.33 1.81 5.26
N ALA A 52 4.38 2.32 4.64
CA ALA A 52 5.63 2.65 5.30
C ALA A 52 5.54 4.08 5.86
N VAL A 53 5.88 4.25 7.13
CA VAL A 53 5.77 5.52 7.86
C VAL A 53 7.11 5.85 8.51
N ASP A 54 7.56 7.09 8.40
CA ASP A 54 8.67 7.60 9.21
C ASP A 54 8.20 7.75 10.66
N SER A 55 8.77 6.97 11.57
CA SER A 55 8.32 6.86 12.97
C SER A 55 8.52 8.12 13.80
N LYS A 56 9.36 9.07 13.35
CA LYS A 56 9.57 10.33 14.06
C LYS A 56 8.53 11.37 13.69
N SER A 57 8.21 11.46 12.41
CA SER A 57 7.30 12.47 11.85
C SER A 57 5.88 11.95 11.63
N ASN A 58 5.69 10.62 11.75
CA ASN A 58 4.45 9.91 11.46
C ASN A 58 3.95 10.10 10.01
N LYS A 59 4.85 10.46 9.09
CA LYS A 59 4.54 10.72 7.68
C LYS A 59 4.63 9.45 6.86
N THR A 60 3.67 9.27 5.95
CA THR A 60 3.72 8.25 4.92
C THR A 60 4.90 8.49 3.97
N VAL A 61 5.71 7.46 3.76
CA VAL A 61 6.91 7.50 2.89
C VAL A 61 6.89 6.42 1.79
N GLY A 62 5.90 5.53 1.83
CA GLY A 62 5.67 4.54 0.79
C GLY A 62 4.44 3.70 1.09
N SER A 63 3.98 2.94 0.10
CA SER A 63 2.85 2.04 0.22
C SER A 63 2.93 0.91 -0.78
N ILE A 64 2.27 -0.20 -0.46
CA ILE A 64 1.99 -1.28 -1.39
C ILE A 64 0.58 -1.81 -1.15
N THR A 65 -0.15 -2.12 -2.21
CA THR A 65 -1.37 -2.93 -2.12
C THR A 65 -1.12 -4.32 -2.69
N SER A 66 -1.61 -5.34 -1.99
CA SER A 66 -1.53 -6.73 -2.42
C SER A 66 -2.91 -7.38 -2.39
N ALA A 67 -3.22 -8.16 -3.42
CA ALA A 67 -4.38 -9.03 -3.46
C ALA A 67 -3.95 -10.49 -3.52
N PHE A 68 -4.65 -11.34 -2.77
CA PHE A 68 -4.41 -12.77 -2.66
C PHE A 68 -5.52 -13.52 -3.39
N TYR A 69 -5.14 -14.41 -4.30
CA TYR A 69 -6.05 -15.31 -4.99
C TYR A 69 -5.80 -16.71 -4.47
N VAL A 70 -6.69 -17.18 -3.60
CA VAL A 70 -6.63 -18.52 -3.02
C VAL A 70 -7.34 -19.48 -3.99
N PRO A 71 -6.61 -20.41 -4.63
CA PRO A 71 -7.19 -21.34 -5.58
C PRO A 71 -7.99 -22.43 -4.86
N VAL A 72 -9.03 -22.94 -5.53
CA VAL A 72 -9.95 -23.93 -4.96
C VAL A 72 -9.40 -25.36 -4.96
N ASP A 73 -8.39 -25.62 -5.78
CA ASP A 73 -7.75 -26.94 -5.94
C ASP A 73 -6.64 -27.20 -4.92
N GLY A 74 -6.38 -26.23 -4.03
CA GLY A 74 -5.35 -26.32 -3.00
C GLY A 74 -3.93 -26.07 -3.51
N SER A 75 -3.76 -25.56 -4.74
CA SER A 75 -2.45 -25.08 -5.19
C SER A 75 -2.01 -23.83 -4.41
N GLU A 76 -0.76 -23.41 -4.61
CA GLU A 76 -0.23 -22.21 -3.94
C GLU A 76 -1.04 -20.95 -4.29
N PRO A 77 -1.31 -20.07 -3.32
CA PRO A 77 -2.01 -18.82 -3.57
C PRO A 77 -1.16 -17.88 -4.43
N LEU A 78 -1.82 -17.16 -5.34
CA LEU A 78 -1.18 -16.11 -6.13
C LEU A 78 -1.31 -14.78 -5.39
N VAL A 79 -0.20 -14.05 -5.30
CA VAL A 79 -0.18 -12.68 -4.76
C VAL A 79 0.09 -11.71 -5.89
N THR A 80 -0.78 -10.72 -6.06
CA THR A 80 -0.59 -9.65 -7.05
C THR A 80 -0.39 -8.32 -6.36
N VAL A 81 0.52 -7.51 -6.88
CA VAL A 81 0.71 -6.12 -6.45
C VAL A 81 -0.20 -5.22 -7.28
N GLY A 82 -1.12 -4.52 -6.62
CA GLY A 82 -2.03 -3.58 -7.30
C GLY A 82 -1.42 -2.18 -7.45
N MET A 83 -0.67 -1.76 -6.43
CA MET A 83 0.00 -0.46 -6.38
C MET A 83 1.26 -0.58 -5.54
N PHE A 84 2.33 0.10 -5.94
CA PHE A 84 3.57 0.19 -5.19
C PHE A 84 4.17 1.58 -5.34
N PHE A 85 4.43 2.25 -4.22
CA PHE A 85 4.93 3.61 -4.21
C PHE A 85 5.98 3.80 -3.12
N VAL A 86 7.03 4.56 -3.46
CA VAL A 86 8.02 5.06 -2.51
C VAL A 86 8.22 6.54 -2.80
N CYS A 87 8.09 7.38 -1.77
CA CYS A 87 8.33 8.83 -1.87
C CYS A 87 9.70 9.09 -2.50
N PRO A 88 9.83 10.03 -3.45
CA PRO A 88 11.10 10.29 -4.14
C PRO A 88 12.28 10.54 -3.20
N SER A 89 12.05 11.23 -2.08
CA SER A 89 13.05 11.50 -1.04
C SER A 89 13.56 10.26 -0.30
N HIS A 90 12.89 9.11 -0.44
CA HIS A 90 13.21 7.84 0.20
C HIS A 90 13.64 6.76 -0.81
N ARG A 91 13.77 7.11 -2.10
CA ARG A 91 14.29 6.20 -3.13
C ARG A 91 15.80 5.99 -2.98
N GLY A 92 16.29 4.85 -3.45
CA GLY A 92 17.70 4.47 -3.32
C GLY A 92 18.14 4.18 -1.88
N THR A 93 17.21 4.20 -0.91
CA THR A 93 17.50 3.90 0.50
C THR A 93 17.38 2.42 0.83
N GLY A 94 16.79 1.61 -0.06
CA GLY A 94 16.47 0.20 0.18
C GLY A 94 15.02 -0.04 0.65
N LEU A 95 14.21 1.00 0.90
CA LEU A 95 12.83 0.86 1.39
C LEU A 95 11.92 0.00 0.49
N GLY A 96 12.17 0.01 -0.81
CA GLY A 96 11.37 -0.74 -1.79
C GLY A 96 11.97 -2.09 -2.20
N GLY A 97 13.11 -2.47 -1.63
CA GLY A 97 13.87 -3.66 -2.02
C GLY A 97 13.65 -4.85 -1.10
#